data_AF-A0A6A4V6P5-F1
#
_entry.id   AF-A0A6A4V6P5-F1
#
_cell.length_a   1.000
_cell.length_b   1.000
_cell.length_c   1.000
_cell.angle_alpha   90.00
_cell.angle_beta   90.00
_cell.angle_gamma   90.00
#
_symmetry.space_group_name_H-M   'P 1'
#
loop_
_entity.id
_entity.type
_entity.pdbx_description
1 polymer ?
#
loop_
_entity_poly.entity_id
_entity_poly.type
_entity_poly.pdbx_seq_one_letter_code
_entity_poly.pdbx_strand_id
1 'polypeptide(L)'
;MDLTALLISALIAIVYFLVYRLFVYKKFNWKMIHSIWLPILYAIGFTGFGLSLLSTPWFGANRTTLSVIQVLVELNLPVIIFFVLYFTTTFLDQKKVKA
;
A
#
# COMPACT_ATOMS: atom_id res chain seq x y z
N MET A 1 -4.24 -15.82 5.19
CA MET A 1 -5.25 -15.01 4.47
C MET A 1 -5.54 -15.73 3.17
N ASP A 2 -6.81 -15.88 2.78
CA ASP A 2 -7.13 -16.49 1.50
C ASP A 2 -6.58 -15.63 0.34
N LEU A 3 -6.09 -16.29 -0.71
CA LEU A 3 -5.54 -15.63 -1.90
C LEU A 3 -6.51 -14.59 -2.48
N THR A 4 -7.80 -14.88 -2.41
CA THR A 4 -8.91 -13.98 -2.79
C THR A 4 -8.89 -12.66 -2.01
N ALA A 5 -8.63 -12.68 -0.70
CA ALA A 5 -8.57 -11.47 0.12
C ALA A 5 -7.36 -10.59 -0.24
N LEU A 6 -6.22 -11.21 -0.55
CA LEU A 6 -5.01 -10.51 -1.03
C LEU A 6 -5.23 -9.84 -2.40
N LEU A 7 -5.91 -10.52 -3.31
CA LEU A 7 -6.20 -9.97 -4.64
C LEU A 7 -7.20 -8.81 -4.56
N ILE A 8 -8.22 -8.91 -3.71
CA ILE A 8 -9.20 -7.84 -3.50
C ILE A 8 -8.53 -6.60 -2.90
N SER A 9 -7.66 -6.76 -1.90
CA SER A 9 -6.96 -5.60 -1.29
C SER A 9 -5.99 -4.93 -2.26
N ALA A 10 -5.29 -5.71 -3.09
CA ALA A 10 -4.45 -5.19 -4.16
C ALA A 10 -5.27 -4.41 -5.22
N LEU A 11 -6.43 -4.94 -5.62
CA LEU A 11 -7.34 -4.27 -6.56
C LEU A 11 -7.86 -2.94 -6.00
N ILE A 12 -8.23 -2.89 -4.72
CA ILE A 12 -8.68 -1.65 -4.06
C ILE A 12 -7.56 -0.58 -4.11
N ALA A 13 -6.31 -0.95 -3.84
CA ALA A 13 -5.19 -0.01 -3.94
C ALA A 13 -4.95 0.50 -5.38
N ILE A 14 -5.08 -0.37 -6.37
CA ILE A 14 -4.96 0.01 -7.79
C ILE A 14 -6.09 0.97 -8.18
N VAL A 15 -7.33 0.65 -7.81
CA VAL A 15 -8.50 1.50 -8.08
C VAL A 15 -8.34 2.86 -7.40
N TYR A 16 -7.93 2.89 -6.14
CA TYR A 16 -7.65 4.13 -5.42
C TYR A 16 -6.58 4.98 -6.12
N PHE A 17 -5.47 4.36 -6.54
CA PHE A 17 -4.41 5.04 -7.28
C PHE A 17 -4.91 5.61 -8.62
N LEU A 18 -5.70 4.84 -9.38
CA LEU A 18 -6.26 5.28 -10.65
C LEU A 18 -7.26 6.44 -10.48
N VAL A 19 -8.15 6.34 -9.48
CA VAL A 19 -9.10 7.42 -9.16
C VAL A 19 -8.33 8.68 -8.76
N TYR A 20 -7.32 8.57 -7.90
CA TYR A 20 -6.49 9.72 -7.53
C TYR A 20 -5.78 10.32 -8.75
N ARG A 21 -5.15 9.50 -9.61
CA ARG A 21 -4.39 10.00 -10.76
C ARG A 21 -5.30 10.66 -11.81
N LEU A 22 -6.46 10.07 -12.10
CA LEU A 22 -7.37 10.58 -13.12
C LEU A 22 -8.15 11.80 -12.64
N PHE A 23 -8.64 11.79 -11.40
CA PHE A 23 -9.49 12.86 -10.90
C PHE A 23 -8.73 13.93 -10.12
N VAL A 24 -7.79 13.56 -9.24
CA VAL A 24 -7.16 14.52 -8.33
C VAL A 24 -5.93 15.17 -8.96
N TYR A 25 -5.06 14.39 -9.58
CA TYR A 25 -3.87 14.93 -10.25
C TYR A 25 -4.22 15.66 -11.54
N LYS A 26 -5.00 15.02 -12.43
CA LYS A 26 -5.32 15.57 -13.76
C LYS A 26 -6.32 16.74 -13.73
N LYS A 27 -7.31 16.73 -12.83
CA LYS A 27 -8.37 17.76 -12.79
C LYS A 27 -8.08 18.91 -11.82
N PHE A 28 -7.44 18.62 -10.67
CA PHE A 28 -7.22 19.61 -9.62
C PHE A 28 -5.78 20.14 -9.53
N ASN A 29 -4.85 19.65 -10.38
CA ASN A 29 -3.41 19.98 -10.30
C ASN A 29 -2.83 19.78 -8.88
N TRP A 30 -3.47 18.94 -8.08
CA TRP A 30 -3.07 18.76 -6.68
C TRP A 30 -1.74 18.01 -6.66
N LYS A 31 -0.72 18.62 -6.06
CA LYS A 31 0.63 18.03 -5.98
C LYS A 31 0.54 16.63 -5.37
N MET A 32 1.17 15.67 -6.06
CA MET A 32 1.24 14.25 -5.71
C MET A 32 1.74 13.94 -4.27
N ILE A 33 2.31 14.92 -3.56
CA ILE A 33 2.64 14.83 -2.13
C ILE A 33 1.40 14.57 -1.25
N HIS A 34 0.22 15.07 -1.62
CA HIS A 34 -0.98 14.89 -0.80
C HIS A 34 -1.57 13.47 -0.89
N SER A 35 -1.33 12.74 -1.99
CA SER A 35 -1.75 11.34 -2.10
C SER A 35 -1.01 10.40 -1.15
N ILE A 36 0.15 10.79 -0.62
CA ILE A 36 0.99 9.92 0.20
C ILE A 36 0.40 9.73 1.61
N TRP A 37 -0.45 10.64 2.09
CA TRP A 37 -1.02 10.56 3.44
C TRP A 37 -1.91 9.34 3.65
N LEU A 38 -2.74 8.98 2.68
CA LEU A 38 -3.69 7.87 2.81
C LEU A 38 -2.99 6.48 2.88
N PRO A 39 -2.02 6.17 2.00
CA PRO A 39 -1.17 4.99 2.13
C PRO A 39 -0.36 4.97 3.44
N ILE A 40 0.15 6.12 3.90
CA ILE A 40 0.88 6.20 5.19
C ILE A 40 -0.05 5.87 6.36
N LEU A 41 -1.22 6.49 6.42
CA LEU A 41 -2.20 6.22 7.48
C LEU A 41 -2.66 4.76 7.46
N TYR A 42 -2.89 4.20 6.27
CA TYR A 42 -3.17 2.78 6.11
C TYR A 42 -2.03 1.92 6.65
N ALA A 43 -0.78 2.22 6.29
CA ALA A 43 0.39 1.46 6.73
C ALA A 43 0.53 1.47 8.26
N ILE A 44 0.39 2.63 8.88
CA ILE A 44 0.48 2.77 10.34
C ILE A 44 -0.64 1.96 11.01
N GLY A 45 -1.88 2.12 10.54
CA GLY A 45 -3.04 1.41 11.11
C GLY A 45 -2.93 -0.11 10.97
N PHE A 46 -2.62 -0.61 9.77
CA PHE A 46 -2.53 -2.04 9.51
C PHE A 46 -1.26 -2.69 10.09
N THR A 47 -0.16 -1.95 10.20
CA THR A 47 1.03 -2.44 10.91
C THR A 47 0.74 -2.56 12.41
N GLY A 48 0.09 -1.55 13.01
CA GLY A 48 -0.34 -1.62 14.41
C GLY A 48 -1.30 -2.78 14.66
N PHE A 49 -2.29 -2.97 13.77
CA PHE A 49 -3.20 -4.12 13.80
C PHE A 49 -2.47 -5.45 13.66
N GLY A 50 -1.53 -5.56 12.70
CA GLY A 50 -0.72 -6.75 12.49
C GLY A 50 0.12 -7.12 13.71
N LEU A 51 0.76 -6.14 14.35
CA LEU A 51 1.51 -6.33 15.60
C LEU A 51 0.59 -6.78 16.75
N SER A 52 -0.61 -6.21 16.87
CA SER A 52 -1.60 -6.65 17.86
C SER A 52 -2.02 -8.10 17.62
N LEU A 53 -2.32 -8.49 16.38
CA LEU A 53 -2.60 -9.87 16.00
C LEU A 53 -1.46 -10.81 16.36
N LEU A 54 -0.22 -10.43 16.05
CA LEU A 54 0.97 -11.23 16.36
C LEU A 54 1.27 -11.32 17.86
N SER A 55 0.79 -10.38 18.67
CA SER A 55 0.89 -10.45 20.13
C SER A 55 -0.15 -11.39 20.77
N THR A 56 -1.20 -11.79 20.03
CA THR A 56 -2.18 -12.73 20.56
C THR A 56 -1.61 -14.16 20.63
N PRO A 57 -1.75 -14.87 21.76
CA PRO A 57 -1.15 -16.20 21.93
C PRO A 57 -1.59 -17.22 20.88
N TRP A 58 -2.87 -17.20 20.46
CA TRP A 58 -3.37 -18.16 19.47
C TRP A 58 -2.78 -17.94 18.06
N PHE A 59 -2.38 -16.72 17.73
CA PHE A 59 -1.96 -16.35 16.37
C PHE A 59 -0.45 -16.22 16.25
N GLY A 60 0.22 -15.73 17.30
CA GLY A 60 1.65 -15.42 17.30
C GLY A 60 2.54 -16.49 17.91
N ALA A 61 2.06 -17.26 18.90
CA ALA A 61 2.94 -18.10 19.73
C ALA A 61 3.70 -19.20 18.96
N ASN A 62 3.18 -19.64 17.81
CA ASN A 62 3.77 -20.71 17.00
C ASN A 62 4.40 -20.20 15.68
N ARG A 63 4.55 -18.89 15.52
CA ARG A 63 5.08 -18.29 14.29
C ARG A 63 6.59 -18.09 14.38
N THR A 64 7.31 -18.58 13.36
CA THR A 64 8.73 -18.24 13.18
C THR A 64 8.88 -16.76 12.82
N THR A 65 10.02 -16.15 13.12
CA THR A 65 10.31 -14.75 12.77
C THR A 65 10.07 -14.45 11.29
N LEU A 66 10.40 -15.39 10.39
CA LEU A 66 10.16 -15.25 8.95
C LEU A 66 8.66 -15.14 8.62
N SER A 67 7.82 -15.94 9.29
CA SER A 67 6.37 -15.92 9.11
C SER A 67 5.70 -14.68 9.71
N VAL A 68 6.28 -14.11 10.76
CA VAL A 68 5.85 -12.83 11.36
C VAL A 68 6.07 -11.69 10.37
N ILE A 69 7.26 -11.62 9.78
CA ILE A 69 7.60 -10.63 8.75
C ILE A 69 6.67 -10.78 7.55
N GLN A 70 6.42 -12.02 7.10
CA GLN A 70 5.51 -12.28 5.98
C GLN A 70 4.10 -11.72 6.23
N VAL A 71 3.53 -11.91 7.43
CA VAL A 71 2.20 -11.36 7.77
C VAL A 71 2.18 -9.84 7.68
N LEU A 72 3.22 -9.17 8.20
CA LEU A 72 3.30 -7.70 8.13
C LEU A 72 3.46 -7.20 6.70
N VAL A 73 4.20 -7.92 5.85
CA VAL A 73 4.34 -7.62 4.43
C VAL A 73 3.02 -7.81 3.68
N GLU A 74 2.29 -8.90 3.95
CA GLU A 74 0.98 -9.19 3.34
C GLU A 74 -0.07 -8.12 3.69
N LEU A 75 -0.09 -7.66 4.95
CA LEU A 75 -1.00 -6.60 5.39
C LEU A 75 -0.68 -5.23 4.77
N ASN A 76 0.60 -4.96 4.51
CA ASN A 76 1.06 -3.70 3.90
C ASN A 76 1.21 -3.78 2.38
N LEU A 77 0.92 -4.92 1.76
CA LEU A 77 1.05 -5.15 0.33
C LEU A 77 0.33 -4.09 -0.54
N PRO A 78 -0.89 -3.63 -0.18
CA PRO A 78 -1.56 -2.55 -0.92
C PRO A 78 -0.77 -1.23 -0.91
N VAL A 79 -0.10 -0.91 0.20
CA VAL A 79 0.73 0.29 0.35
C VAL A 79 2.02 0.16 -0.46
N ILE A 80 2.65 -1.02 -0.43
CA ILE A 80 3.85 -1.30 -1.22
C ILE A 80 3.55 -1.14 -2.71
N ILE A 81 2.44 -1.72 -3.19
CA ILE A 81 1.99 -1.57 -4.59
C ILE A 81 1.75 -0.10 -4.92
N PHE A 82 1.07 0.64 -4.05
CA PHE A 82 0.83 2.06 -4.25
C PHE A 82 2.13 2.85 -4.43
N PHE A 83 3.11 2.66 -3.54
CA PHE A 83 4.39 3.38 -3.63
C PHE A 83 5.18 2.98 -4.88
N VAL A 84 5.19 1.70 -5.26
CA VAL A 84 5.84 1.25 -6.49
C VAL A 84 5.23 1.98 -7.70
N LEU A 85 3.90 1.96 -7.84
CA LEU A 85 3.21 2.66 -8.93
C LEU A 85 3.47 4.17 -8.91
N TYR A 86 3.44 4.78 -7.72
CA TYR A 86 3.73 6.20 -7.54
C TYR A 86 5.14 6.57 -8.01
N PHE A 87 6.16 5.83 -7.59
CA PHE A 87 7.54 6.09 -8.01
C PHE A 87 7.71 5.84 -9.50
N THR A 88 7.25 4.70 -10.03
CA THR A 88 7.40 4.38 -11.47
C THR A 88 6.74 5.44 -12.35
N THR A 89 5.54 5.89 -12.01
CA THR A 89 4.83 6.92 -12.78
C THR A 89 5.50 8.27 -12.68
N THR A 90 5.97 8.67 -11.50
CA THR A 90 6.74 9.91 -11.31
C THR A 90 8.04 9.90 -12.13
N PHE A 91 8.78 8.78 -12.14
CA PHE A 91 10.01 8.65 -12.94
C PHE A 91 9.73 8.73 -14.44
N LEU A 92 8.65 8.11 -14.91
CA LEU A 92 8.25 8.15 -16.33
C LEU A 92 7.79 9.55 -16.75
N ASP A 93 7.04 10.24 -15.91
CA ASP A 93 6.58 11.61 -16.19
C ASP A 93 7.76 12.59 -16.23
N GLN A 94 8.79 12.43 -15.39
CA GLN A 94 10.02 13.23 -15.48
C GLN A 94 10.83 12.97 -16.76
N LYS A 95 10.85 11.74 -17.28
CA LYS A 95 11.54 11.44 -18.55
C LYS A 95 10.88 12.13 -19.74
N LYS A 96 9.56 12.27 -19.75
CA LYS A 96 8.83 12.94 -20.84
C LYS A 96 9.03 14.46 -20.89
N VAL A 97 9.40 15.09 -19.77
CA VAL A 97 9.66 16.55 -19.72
C VAL A 97 11.07 16.89 -20.21
N LYS A 98 11.99 15.92 -20.26
CA LYS A 98 13.40 16.11 -20.66
C LYS A 98 13.70 15.69 -22.11
N ALA A 99 12.71 15.13 -22.83
CA ALA A 99 12.82 14.71 -24.23
C ALA A 99 12.06 15.68 -25.13
#